data_AF-A0A426ZUT3-F1
#
_entry.id   AF-A0A426ZUT3-F1
#
_cell.length_a   1.000
_cell.length_b   1.000
_cell.length_c   1.000
_cell.angle_alpha   90.00
_cell.angle_beta   90.00
_cell.angle_gamma   90.00
#
_symmetry.space_group_name_H-M   'P 1'
#
loop_
_entity.id
_entity.type
_entity.pdbx_description
1 polymer ?
#
loop_
_entity_poly.entity_id
_entity_poly.type
_entity_poly.pdbx_seq_one_letter_code
_entity_poly.pdbx_strand_id
1 'polypeptide(L)'
;MLLNRESVTNSVVMIQPSLISYSFNSPPTPALLDVASISADRILLLDAYFSIVIFHGMTIAQWRNMGYQNQAEHQAFALLLQAPHDDAQVIIRDRFPVPRLVICDQHGSQARFLLAKLNPSATYNSAQEVVPGSDVIFTDDVSLRVFCEHLQRLAVQS
;
A
#
# COMPACT_ATOMS: atom_id res chain seq x y z
N MET A 1 23.18 13.07 -1.90
CA MET A 1 21.85 12.47 -1.68
C MET A 1 21.98 10.96 -1.74
N LEU A 2 21.26 10.22 -0.89
CA LEU A 2 21.32 8.74 -0.89
C LEU A 2 20.89 8.15 -2.25
N LEU A 3 19.89 8.75 -2.89
CA LEU A 3 19.42 8.38 -4.23
C LEU A 3 20.56 8.27 -5.26
N ASN A 4 21.57 9.15 -5.20
CA ASN A 4 22.67 9.16 -6.19
C ASN A 4 23.76 8.12 -5.90
N ARG A 5 23.61 7.33 -4.83
CA ARG A 5 24.60 6.34 -4.38
C ARG A 5 24.02 4.93 -4.33
N GLU A 6 22.75 4.78 -4.66
CA GLU A 6 22.02 3.53 -4.61
C GLU A 6 21.93 2.86 -5.98
N SER A 7 21.62 1.56 -5.98
CA SER A 7 21.40 0.82 -7.22
C SER A 7 20.17 1.34 -7.97
N VAL A 8 20.05 1.00 -9.25
CA VAL A 8 18.85 1.33 -10.05
C VAL A 8 17.59 0.75 -9.38
N THR A 9 17.64 -0.51 -8.93
CA THR A 9 16.52 -1.16 -8.24
C THR A 9 16.07 -0.37 -7.02
N ASN A 10 17.01 0.05 -6.18
CA ASN A 10 16.73 0.80 -4.96
C ASN A 10 16.23 2.21 -5.26
N SER A 11 16.80 2.85 -6.27
CA SER A 11 16.40 4.18 -6.72
C SER A 11 14.98 4.21 -7.29
N VAL A 12 14.57 3.16 -8.02
CA VAL A 12 13.19 3.03 -8.52
C VAL A 12 12.20 2.98 -7.36
N VAL A 13 12.48 2.18 -6.32
CA VAL A 13 11.61 2.09 -5.13
C VAL A 13 11.53 3.41 -4.36
N MET A 14 12.59 4.24 -4.36
CA MET A 14 12.54 5.59 -3.78
C MET A 14 11.61 6.54 -4.55
N ILE A 15 11.53 6.39 -5.88
CA ILE A 15 10.73 7.27 -6.76
C ILE A 15 9.28 6.79 -6.80
N GLN A 16 9.08 5.50 -7.05
CA GLN A 16 7.78 4.84 -7.10
C GLN A 16 7.81 3.63 -6.14
N PRO A 17 7.29 3.80 -4.91
CA PRO A 17 7.17 2.72 -3.95
C PRO A 17 6.48 1.48 -4.53
N SER A 18 6.92 0.30 -4.11
CA SER A 18 6.25 -0.95 -4.48
C SER A 18 5.15 -1.27 -3.49
N LEU A 19 4.03 -1.80 -3.98
CA LEU A 19 2.91 -2.26 -3.17
C LEU A 19 2.61 -3.73 -3.50
N ILE A 20 2.58 -4.58 -2.48
CA ILE A 20 2.23 -6.00 -2.60
C ILE A 20 0.94 -6.24 -1.81
N SER A 21 0.00 -7.00 -2.40
CA SER A 21 -1.25 -7.38 -1.76
C SER A 21 -1.26 -8.85 -1.39
N TYR A 22 -1.71 -9.12 -0.16
CA TYR A 22 -1.88 -10.46 0.41
C TYR A 22 -3.38 -10.66 0.68
N SER A 23 -3.90 -11.81 0.25
CA SER A 23 -5.29 -12.21 0.46
C SER A 23 -5.38 -13.72 0.65
N PHE A 24 -6.54 -14.23 1.07
CA PHE A 24 -6.79 -15.67 1.15
C PHE A 24 -6.89 -16.35 -0.22
N ASN A 25 -7.36 -15.60 -1.23
CA ASN A 25 -7.80 -16.18 -2.49
C ASN A 25 -6.69 -16.21 -3.55
N SER A 26 -5.55 -15.57 -3.27
CA SER A 26 -4.44 -15.47 -4.21
C SER A 26 -3.10 -15.44 -3.47
N PRO A 27 -2.01 -15.94 -4.10
CA PRO A 27 -0.67 -15.68 -3.59
C PRO A 27 -0.39 -14.16 -3.53
N PRO A 28 0.69 -13.73 -2.85
CA PRO A 28 1.10 -12.33 -2.85
C PRO A 28 1.29 -11.82 -4.28
N THR A 29 0.60 -10.73 -4.63
CA THR A 29 0.65 -10.14 -5.97
C THR A 29 0.97 -8.65 -5.92
N PRO A 30 1.73 -8.11 -6.89
CA PRO A 30 1.88 -6.68 -7.04
C PRO A 30 0.52 -5.97 -7.17
N ALA A 31 0.36 -4.85 -6.47
CA ALA A 31 -0.81 -3.99 -6.55
C ALA A 31 -0.41 -2.61 -7.09
N LEU A 32 -1.38 -1.91 -7.69
CA LEU A 32 -1.16 -0.54 -8.12
C LEU A 32 -1.00 0.37 -6.89
N LEU A 33 -0.09 1.33 -6.98
CA LEU A 33 0.10 2.34 -5.93
C LEU A 33 -1.03 3.38 -5.99
N ASP A 34 -2.24 2.93 -5.69
CA ASP A 34 -3.50 3.61 -5.91
C ASP A 34 -4.47 3.31 -4.76
N VAL A 35 -5.32 4.27 -4.41
CA VAL A 35 -6.35 4.09 -3.37
C VAL A 35 -7.28 2.91 -3.65
N ALA A 36 -7.55 2.63 -4.93
CA ALA A 36 -8.38 1.49 -5.34
C ALA A 36 -7.79 0.13 -4.95
N SER A 37 -6.50 0.06 -4.60
CA SER A 37 -5.86 -1.16 -4.09
C SER A 37 -6.19 -1.45 -2.63
N ILE A 38 -6.76 -0.50 -1.90
CA ILE A 38 -7.19 -0.73 -0.52
C ILE A 38 -8.50 -1.52 -0.50
N SER A 39 -8.52 -2.62 0.26
CA SER A 39 -9.70 -3.43 0.51
C SER A 39 -9.72 -3.90 1.97
N ALA A 40 -10.92 -4.10 2.52
CA ALA A 40 -11.10 -4.51 3.92
C ALA A 40 -10.58 -5.94 4.21
N ASP A 41 -10.55 -6.80 3.20
CA ASP A 41 -10.20 -8.22 3.27
C ASP A 41 -8.75 -8.53 2.86
N ARG A 42 -7.90 -7.51 2.67
CA ARG A 42 -6.52 -7.67 2.21
C ARG A 42 -5.52 -7.04 3.19
N ILE A 43 -4.29 -7.54 3.13
CA ILE A 43 -3.13 -6.89 3.74
C ILE A 43 -2.27 -6.30 2.62
N LEU A 44 -1.72 -5.12 2.84
CA LEU A 44 -0.81 -4.46 1.91
C LEU A 44 0.57 -4.29 2.55
N LEU A 45 1.62 -4.59 1.78
CA LEU A 45 3.00 -4.28 2.11
C LEU A 45 3.51 -3.21 1.16
N LEU A 46 3.77 -2.01 1.68
CA LEU A 46 4.40 -0.91 0.96
C LEU A 46 5.89 -0.88 1.29
N ASP A 47 6.76 -0.92 0.28
CA ASP A 47 8.18 -0.54 0.40
C ASP A 47 8.40 0.80 -0.30
N ALA A 48 8.68 1.84 0.49
CA ALA A 48 9.04 3.18 0.02
C ALA A 48 10.51 3.50 0.31
N TYR A 49 11.36 2.47 0.35
CA TYR A 49 12.78 2.49 0.67
C TYR A 49 13.11 2.91 2.11
N PHE A 50 12.73 4.14 2.51
CA PHE A 50 12.99 4.68 3.85
C PHE A 50 11.95 4.24 4.88
N SER A 51 10.80 3.77 4.41
CA SER A 51 9.72 3.29 5.26
C SER A 51 9.08 2.07 4.63
N ILE A 52 8.78 1.08 5.46
CA ILE A 52 7.99 -0.08 5.11
C ILE A 52 6.68 -0.01 5.89
N VAL A 53 5.56 -0.19 5.22
CA VAL A 53 4.23 -0.14 5.84
C VAL A 53 3.53 -1.47 5.64
N ILE A 54 3.18 -2.14 6.74
CA ILE A 54 2.23 -3.25 6.74
C ILE A 54 0.88 -2.68 7.13
N PHE A 55 -0.07 -2.76 6.21
CA PHE A 55 -1.41 -2.20 6.36
C PHE A 55 -2.45 -3.32 6.33
N HIS A 56 -3.25 -3.41 7.38
CA HIS A 56 -4.32 -4.39 7.48
C HIS A 56 -5.66 -3.74 7.11
N GLY A 57 -6.37 -4.32 6.15
CA GLY A 57 -7.77 -3.97 5.87
C GLY A 57 -8.66 -4.17 7.09
N MET A 58 -9.78 -3.46 7.15
CA MET A 58 -10.67 -3.45 8.32
C MET A 58 -11.10 -4.85 8.78
N THR A 59 -11.50 -5.73 7.86
CA THR A 59 -11.94 -7.10 8.19
C THR A 59 -10.78 -7.94 8.73
N ILE A 60 -9.60 -7.83 8.13
CA ILE A 60 -8.39 -8.50 8.62
C ILE A 60 -8.03 -8.03 10.03
N ALA A 61 -8.05 -6.72 10.26
CA ALA A 61 -7.76 -6.14 11.58
C ALA A 61 -8.77 -6.61 12.63
N GLN A 62 -10.07 -6.68 12.29
CA GLN A 62 -11.11 -7.20 13.17
C GLN A 62 -10.87 -8.66 13.54
N TRP A 63 -10.61 -9.54 12.56
CA TRP A 63 -10.31 -10.95 12.82
C TRP A 63 -9.05 -11.14 13.68
N ARG A 64 -8.01 -10.33 13.43
CA ARG A 64 -6.79 -10.33 14.24
C ARG A 64 -7.07 -9.94 15.70
N ASN A 65 -7.90 -8.92 15.92
CA ASN A 65 -8.24 -8.43 17.25
C ASN A 65 -9.16 -9.40 18.01
N MET A 66 -9.99 -10.17 17.30
CA MET A 66 -10.78 -11.28 17.88
C MET A 66 -9.92 -12.52 18.18
N GLY A 67 -8.64 -12.55 17.78
CA GLY A 67 -7.71 -13.62 18.11
C GLY A 67 -7.92 -14.89 17.29
N TYR A 68 -8.55 -14.81 16.11
CA TYR A 68 -8.76 -15.98 15.25
C TYR A 68 -7.46 -16.68 14.87
N GLN A 69 -6.36 -15.95 14.69
CA GLN A 69 -5.03 -16.50 14.42
C GLN A 69 -4.50 -17.46 15.49
N ASN A 70 -5.04 -17.42 16.71
CA ASN A 70 -4.64 -18.31 17.81
C ASN A 70 -5.42 -19.63 17.81
N GLN A 71 -6.46 -19.76 16.99
CA GLN A 71 -7.30 -20.94 16.92
C GLN A 71 -6.73 -21.92 15.90
N ALA A 72 -6.66 -23.21 16.26
CA ALA A 72 -6.10 -24.25 15.39
C ALA A 72 -6.82 -24.34 14.02
N GLU A 73 -8.13 -24.06 14.00
CA GLU A 73 -8.97 -24.07 12.80
C GLU A 73 -8.65 -22.92 11.82
N HIS A 74 -7.94 -21.89 12.28
CA HIS A 74 -7.63 -20.67 11.54
C HIS A 74 -6.13 -20.48 11.31
N GLN A 75 -5.36 -21.58 11.22
CA GLN A 75 -3.93 -21.54 10.95
C GLN A 75 -3.60 -20.79 9.64
N ALA A 76 -4.45 -20.89 8.62
CA ALA A 76 -4.29 -20.13 7.37
C ALA A 76 -4.29 -18.61 7.60
N PHE A 77 -5.08 -18.11 8.54
CA PHE A 77 -5.10 -16.69 8.89
C PHE A 77 -3.83 -16.26 9.62
N ALA A 78 -3.29 -17.10 10.51
CA ALA A 78 -2.00 -16.85 11.14
C ALA A 78 -0.87 -16.74 10.11
N LEU A 79 -0.87 -17.64 9.11
CA LEU A 79 0.09 -17.58 8.00
C LEU A 79 -0.08 -16.31 7.15
N LEU A 80 -1.33 -15.92 6.85
CA LEU A 80 -1.61 -14.68 6.11
C LEU A 80 -1.08 -13.44 6.83
N LEU A 81 -1.25 -13.36 8.16
CA LEU A 81 -0.71 -12.26 8.97
C LEU A 81 0.82 -12.26 9.02
N GLN A 82 1.45 -13.44 9.02
CA GLN A 82 2.91 -13.56 9.14
C GLN A 82 3.64 -13.26 7.82
N ALA A 83 3.07 -13.64 6.67
CA ALA A 83 3.70 -13.47 5.35
C ALA A 83 4.27 -12.05 5.07
N PRO A 84 3.51 -10.94 5.24
CA PRO A 84 4.04 -9.60 5.01
C PRO A 84 5.12 -9.19 6.03
N HIS A 85 5.12 -9.77 7.23
CA HIS A 85 6.18 -9.54 8.21
C HIS A 85 7.49 -10.19 7.78
N ASP A 86 7.43 -11.43 7.28
CA ASP A 86 8.61 -12.14 6.79
C ASP A 86 9.25 -11.40 5.61
N ASP A 87 8.43 -10.99 4.63
CA ASP A 87 8.89 -10.22 3.48
C ASP A 87 9.47 -8.86 3.89
N ALA A 88 8.81 -8.15 4.83
CA ALA A 88 9.33 -6.89 5.36
C ALA A 88 10.69 -7.08 6.04
N GLN A 89 10.90 -8.16 6.79
CA GLN A 89 12.18 -8.42 7.46
C GLN A 89 13.31 -8.69 6.47
N VAL A 90 13.03 -9.40 5.37
CA VAL A 90 14.01 -9.59 4.29
C VAL A 90 14.44 -8.25 3.72
N ILE A 91 13.48 -7.38 3.39
CA ILE A 91 13.77 -6.04 2.84
C ILE A 91 14.58 -5.19 3.84
N ILE A 92 14.19 -5.17 5.12
CA ILE A 92 14.84 -4.34 6.15
C ILE A 92 16.30 -4.74 6.33
N ARG A 93 16.62 -6.03 6.29
CA ARG A 93 17.99 -6.55 6.48
C ARG A 93 18.95 -6.12 5.37
N ASP A 94 18.44 -5.97 4.15
CA ASP A 94 19.24 -5.66 2.97
C ASP A 94 19.38 -4.14 2.71
N ARG A 95 18.76 -3.30 3.56
CA ARG A 95 18.67 -1.84 3.34
C ARG A 95 19.60 -1.05 4.24
N PHE A 96 20.21 -0.02 3.66
CA PHE A 96 20.94 1.02 4.40
C PHE A 96 20.52 2.43 3.91
N PRO A 97 20.13 3.35 4.81
CA PRO A 97 19.91 3.15 6.24
C PRO A 97 18.71 2.22 6.50
N VAL A 98 18.63 1.69 7.72
CA VAL A 98 17.54 0.79 8.14
C VAL A 98 16.19 1.51 7.97
N PRO A 99 15.23 0.96 7.20
CA PRO A 99 13.93 1.57 6.99
C PRO A 99 13.10 1.59 8.28
N ARG A 100 12.23 2.59 8.41
CA ARG A 100 11.23 2.60 9.49
C ARG A 100 10.09 1.62 9.15
N LEU A 101 9.90 0.60 9.98
CA LEU A 101 8.72 -0.26 9.90
C LEU A 101 7.51 0.41 10.58
N VAL A 102 6.39 0.47 9.88
CA VAL A 102 5.09 0.95 10.37
C VAL A 102 4.08 -0.17 10.18
N ILE A 103 3.40 -0.56 11.25
CA ILE A 103 2.30 -1.52 11.20
C ILE A 103 1.03 -0.77 11.58
N CYS A 104 0.01 -0.86 10.75
CA CYS A 104 -1.22 -0.11 10.95
C CYS A 104 -2.44 -0.85 10.39
N ASP A 105 -3.61 -0.37 10.81
CA ASP A 105 -4.90 -0.86 10.36
C ASP A 105 -5.62 0.25 9.57
N GLN A 106 -6.54 -0.14 8.70
CA GLN A 106 -7.44 0.77 8.00
C GLN A 106 -8.18 1.67 9.01
N HIS A 107 -8.22 2.97 8.73
CA HIS A 107 -8.69 4.04 9.63
C HIS A 107 -7.85 4.30 10.89
N GLY A 108 -6.72 3.62 11.06
CA GLY A 108 -5.74 3.93 12.11
C GLY A 108 -4.92 5.18 11.80
N SER A 109 -4.44 5.88 12.82
CA SER A 109 -3.69 7.14 12.64
C SER A 109 -2.40 6.99 11.82
N GLN A 110 -1.75 5.83 11.89
CA GLN A 110 -0.54 5.50 11.14
C GLN A 110 -0.83 5.10 9.68
N ALA A 111 -2.10 4.83 9.31
CA ALA A 111 -2.47 4.51 7.93
C ALA A 111 -2.11 5.63 6.93
N ARG A 112 -2.01 6.88 7.42
CA ARG A 112 -1.55 8.03 6.62
C ARG A 112 -0.20 7.82 5.92
N PHE A 113 0.68 6.97 6.48
CA PHE A 113 1.96 6.65 5.84
C PHE A 113 1.79 5.89 4.53
N LEU A 114 0.73 5.07 4.42
CA LEU A 114 0.33 4.46 3.15
C LEU A 114 -0.42 5.48 2.29
N LEU A 115 -1.47 6.12 2.82
CA LEU A 115 -2.37 6.98 2.04
C LEU A 115 -1.64 8.12 1.33
N ALA A 116 -0.64 8.73 1.99
CA ALA A 116 0.16 9.82 1.40
C ALA A 116 1.06 9.38 0.23
N LYS A 117 1.16 8.07 -0.06
CA LYS A 117 1.95 7.52 -1.17
C LYS A 117 1.08 7.00 -2.31
N LEU A 118 -0.23 6.90 -2.13
CA LEU A 118 -1.14 6.35 -3.13
C LEU A 118 -1.60 7.42 -4.10
N ASN A 119 -1.84 7.02 -5.34
CA ASN A 119 -2.54 7.83 -6.32
C ASN A 119 -4.01 8.06 -5.87
N PRO A 120 -4.48 9.32 -5.80
CA PRO A 120 -5.85 9.64 -5.41
C PRO A 120 -6.82 9.46 -6.59
N SER A 121 -7.00 8.23 -7.08
CA SER A 121 -7.96 7.93 -8.16
C SER A 121 -9.42 8.08 -7.73
N ALA A 122 -9.68 7.97 -6.43
CA ALA A 122 -10.95 8.28 -5.77
C ALA A 122 -10.72 9.39 -4.71
N THR A 123 -11.32 10.55 -4.92
CA THR A 123 -11.31 11.69 -3.99
C THR A 123 -12.71 12.05 -3.53
N TYR A 124 -12.80 12.94 -2.53
CA TYR A 124 -14.08 13.43 -2.03
C TYR A 124 -14.88 14.19 -3.10
N ASN A 125 -14.21 14.77 -4.11
CA ASN A 125 -14.83 15.44 -5.24
C ASN A 125 -15.46 14.47 -6.25
N SER A 126 -14.94 13.24 -6.33
CA SER A 126 -15.49 12.18 -7.19
C SER A 126 -16.35 11.17 -6.40
N ALA A 127 -16.70 11.46 -5.13
CA ALA A 127 -17.31 10.51 -4.20
C ALA A 127 -18.61 9.85 -4.70
N GLN A 128 -19.32 10.48 -5.65
CA GLN A 128 -20.52 9.91 -6.28
C GLN A 128 -20.22 8.76 -7.26
N GLU A 129 -19.00 8.66 -7.78
CA GLU A 129 -18.53 7.60 -8.69
C GLU A 129 -17.79 6.48 -7.96
N VAL A 130 -17.58 6.63 -6.65
CA VAL A 130 -16.79 5.72 -5.82
C VAL A 130 -17.66 4.55 -5.39
N VAL A 131 -17.17 3.32 -5.61
CA VAL A 131 -17.89 2.09 -5.24
C VAL A 131 -18.12 2.10 -3.72
N PRO A 132 -19.35 1.78 -3.23
CA PRO A 132 -19.63 1.74 -1.80
C PRO A 132 -18.63 0.83 -1.07
N GLY A 133 -17.91 1.39 -0.10
CA GLY A 133 -16.90 0.67 0.70
C GLY A 133 -15.46 0.77 0.19
N SER A 134 -15.19 1.50 -0.89
CA SER A 134 -13.81 1.83 -1.28
C SER A 134 -13.30 3.06 -0.51
N ASP A 135 -12.00 3.05 -0.21
CA ASP A 135 -11.36 4.17 0.49
C ASP A 135 -11.25 5.39 -0.41
N VAL A 136 -11.30 6.57 0.22
CA VAL A 136 -11.18 7.87 -0.45
C VAL A 136 -10.02 8.63 0.16
N ILE A 137 -9.17 9.21 -0.68
CA ILE A 137 -8.09 10.08 -0.20
C ILE A 137 -8.61 11.53 -0.16
N PHE A 138 -8.49 12.16 1.00
CA PHE A 138 -8.80 13.56 1.20
C PHE A 138 -7.61 14.43 0.79
N THR A 139 -7.47 14.68 -0.51
CA THR A 139 -6.43 15.55 -1.07
C THR A 139 -6.97 16.31 -2.29
N ASP A 140 -6.33 17.45 -2.58
CA ASP A 140 -6.52 18.23 -3.80
C ASP A 140 -5.46 17.90 -4.86
N ASP A 141 -4.59 16.92 -4.58
CA ASP A 141 -3.58 16.45 -5.52
C ASP A 141 -4.21 15.85 -6.79
N VAL A 142 -3.51 16.02 -7.90
CA VAL A 142 -3.93 15.54 -9.21
C VAL A 142 -3.72 14.03 -9.30
N SER A 143 -4.75 13.29 -9.70
CA SER A 143 -4.61 11.85 -9.97
C SER A 143 -3.79 11.59 -11.23
N LEU A 144 -3.16 10.41 -11.31
CA LEU A 144 -2.37 9.98 -12.47
C LEU A 144 -3.18 10.04 -13.77
N ARG A 145 -4.48 9.74 -13.71
CA ARG A 145 -5.39 9.85 -14.86
C ARG A 145 -5.40 11.28 -15.40
N VAL A 146 -5.68 12.25 -14.54
CA VAL A 146 -5.76 13.67 -14.92
C VAL A 146 -4.40 14.18 -15.40
N PHE A 147 -3.30 13.76 -14.76
CA PHE A 147 -1.94 14.06 -15.23
C PHE A 147 -1.71 13.56 -16.66
N CYS A 148 -2.05 12.30 -16.95
CA CYS A 148 -1.90 11.71 -18.27
C CYS A 148 -2.78 12.39 -19.32
N GLU A 149 -4.03 12.75 -18.99
CA GLU A 149 -4.93 13.48 -19.89
C GLU A 149 -4.37 14.87 -20.25
N HIS A 150 -3.77 15.57 -19.29
CA HIS A 150 -3.13 16.87 -19.51
C HIS A 150 -1.89 16.69 -20.41
N LEU A 151 -1.04 15.71 -20.09
CA LEU A 151 0.16 15.39 -20.87
C LEU A 151 -0.19 15.05 -22.33
N GLN A 152 -1.20 14.20 -22.54
CA GLN A 152 -1.65 13.81 -23.88
C GLN A 152 -2.14 15.01 -24.69
N ARG A 153 -2.94 15.90 -24.09
CA ARG A 153 -3.42 17.12 -24.75
C ARG A 153 -2.27 18.02 -25.19
N LEU A 154 -1.27 18.24 -24.34
CA LEU A 154 -0.11 19.07 -24.67
C LEU A 154 0.80 18.41 -25.71
N ALA A 155 0.96 17.09 -25.66
CA ALA A 155 1.83 16.36 -26.59
C ALA A 155 1.34 16.41 -28.04
N VAL A 156 0.04 16.62 -28.27
CA VAL A 156 -0.57 16.73 -29.61
C VAL A 156 -0.88 18.18 -30.02
N GLN A 157 -0.60 19.15 -29.15
CA GLN A 157 -0.66 20.58 -29.49
C GLN A 157 0.64 20.97 -30.22
N SER A 158 0.62 20.79 -31.54
CA SER A 158 1.62 21.29 -32.49
C SER A 158 1.00 22.28 -33.44
#